data_AF-A0A2N1N3M0-F1
#
_entry.id   AF-A0A2N1N3M0-F1
#
_cell.length_a   1.000
_cell.length_b   1.000
_cell.length_c   1.000
_cell.angle_alpha   90.00
_cell.angle_beta   90.00
_cell.angle_gamma   90.00
#
_symmetry.space_group_name_H-M   'P 1'
#
loop_
_entity.id
_entity.type
_entity.pdbx_description
1 polymer ?
#
loop_
_entity_poly.entity_id
_entity_poly.type
_entity_poly.pdbx_seq_one_letter_code
_entity_poly.pdbx_strand_id
1 'polypeptide(L)'
;MDSFFIQKPDENTNMFIDFRTALAMYNFLTGDSSALSNWSYLDNQAIVILVILFSLLVFVYLMNLFIGLLNMAINKDNERVSYLKQKAEILTEIELFYLLPNQRRWKSWFPEVIYYYANVDRTREEIKRLISRDEWNADAFPEMIERFI
;
A
#
# COMPACT_ATOMS: atom_id res chain seq x y z
N MET A 1 -60.34 3.31 11.00
CA MET A 1 -59.63 3.11 12.28
C MET A 1 -58.37 2.36 11.93
N ASP A 2 -57.25 3.07 11.87
CA ASP A 2 -56.00 2.54 11.35
C ASP A 2 -55.35 1.68 12.44
N SER A 3 -55.19 0.39 12.13
CA SER A 3 -54.54 -0.59 12.99
C SER A 3 -53.05 -0.30 13.06
N PHE A 4 -52.55 0.09 14.23
CA PHE A 4 -51.11 0.13 14.51
C PHE A 4 -50.52 -1.28 14.38
N PHE A 5 -49.76 -1.53 13.32
CA PHE A 5 -48.93 -2.71 13.20
C PHE A 5 -47.74 -2.55 14.16
N ILE A 6 -47.85 -3.14 15.35
CA ILE A 6 -46.68 -3.35 16.22
C ILE A 6 -45.90 -4.51 15.61
N GLN A 7 -44.83 -4.18 14.87
CA GLN A 7 -43.92 -5.17 14.30
C GLN A 7 -43.20 -5.88 15.45
N LYS A 8 -43.26 -7.22 15.48
CA LYS A 8 -42.54 -8.03 16.46
C LYS A 8 -41.04 -7.90 16.16
N PRO A 9 -40.17 -7.62 17.15
CA PRO A 9 -38.75 -7.45 16.89
C PRO A 9 -38.16 -8.75 16.31
N ASP A 10 -37.67 -8.65 15.08
CA ASP A 10 -36.81 -9.60 14.36
C ASP A 10 -35.35 -9.49 14.85
N GLU A 11 -34.50 -10.48 14.59
CA GLU A 11 -33.04 -10.44 14.81
C GLU A 11 -32.39 -9.17 14.25
N ASN A 12 -32.95 -8.56 13.19
CA ASN A 12 -32.47 -7.31 12.60
C ASN A 12 -32.93 -6.03 13.32
N THR A 13 -33.75 -6.13 14.37
CA THR A 13 -34.32 -4.95 15.05
C THR A 13 -33.29 -4.25 15.94
N ASN A 14 -32.37 -5.02 16.54
CA ASN A 14 -31.25 -4.47 17.29
C ASN A 14 -29.94 -5.20 17.01
N MET A 15 -29.14 -4.61 16.13
CA MET A 15 -27.84 -5.12 15.70
C MET A 15 -26.74 -5.07 16.78
N PHE A 16 -27.00 -4.49 17.95
CA PHE A 16 -26.03 -4.41 19.06
C PHE A 16 -26.29 -5.45 20.16
N ILE A 17 -27.19 -6.42 19.94
CA ILE A 17 -27.47 -7.50 20.88
C ILE A 17 -26.29 -8.48 21.00
N ASP A 18 -25.62 -8.79 19.88
CA ASP A 18 -24.43 -9.63 19.83
C ASP A 18 -23.22 -8.80 19.39
N PHE A 19 -22.05 -9.10 19.93
CA PHE A 19 -20.79 -8.54 19.48
C PHE A 19 -20.53 -8.83 18.00
N ARG A 20 -20.95 -10.00 17.50
CA ARG A 20 -20.81 -10.35 16.07
C ARG A 20 -21.59 -9.42 15.16
N THR A 21 -22.81 -9.05 15.55
CA THR A 21 -23.66 -8.13 14.81
C THR A 21 -23.23 -6.68 15.01
N ALA A 22 -22.60 -6.36 16.15
CA ALA A 22 -22.02 -5.04 16.42
C ALA A 22 -20.87 -4.67 15.44
N LEU A 23 -20.28 -5.64 14.73
CA LEU A 23 -19.41 -5.36 13.58
C LEU A 23 -20.10 -4.57 12.47
N ALA A 24 -21.43 -4.47 12.42
CA ALA A 24 -22.14 -3.57 11.52
C ALA A 24 -21.69 -2.10 11.67
N MET A 25 -21.05 -1.72 12.78
CA MET A 25 -20.41 -0.42 12.94
C MET A 25 -19.28 -0.16 11.94
N TYR A 26 -18.66 -1.20 11.36
CA TYR A 26 -17.70 -1.04 10.27
C TYR A 26 -18.36 -0.49 8.99
N ASN A 27 -19.63 -0.79 8.74
CA ASN A 27 -20.37 -0.22 7.60
C ASN A 27 -20.54 1.29 7.78
N PHE A 28 -20.75 1.74 9.02
CA PHE A 28 -20.80 3.17 9.35
C PHE A 28 -19.48 3.89 9.03
N LEU A 29 -18.32 3.23 9.19
CA LEU A 29 -17.03 3.79 8.78
C LEU A 29 -16.95 4.08 7.28
N THR A 30 -17.61 3.25 6.47
CA THR A 30 -17.69 3.42 5.01
C THR A 30 -18.82 4.36 4.57
N GLY A 31 -19.54 4.97 5.52
CA GLY A 31 -20.62 5.93 5.27
C GLY A 31 -22.03 5.33 5.26
N ASP A 32 -22.18 4.03 5.53
CA ASP A 32 -23.50 3.40 5.63
C ASP A 32 -24.06 3.54 7.05
N SER A 33 -25.04 4.44 7.19
CA SER A 33 -25.73 4.71 8.45
C SER A 33 -26.88 3.74 8.75
N SER A 34 -27.08 2.69 7.95
CA SER A 34 -28.07 1.63 8.21
C SER A 34 -27.94 1.06 9.62
N ALA A 35 -26.70 1.02 10.13
CA ALA A 35 -26.35 0.62 11.48
C ALA A 35 -27.03 1.44 12.60
N LEU A 36 -27.27 2.72 12.35
CA LEU A 36 -27.86 3.67 13.29
C LEU A 36 -29.27 4.10 12.88
N SER A 37 -29.85 3.45 11.86
CA SER A 37 -31.15 3.82 11.29
C SER A 37 -32.33 3.66 12.24
N ASN A 38 -32.17 2.87 13.31
CA ASN A 38 -33.22 2.69 14.31
C ASN A 38 -33.27 3.92 15.24
N TRP A 39 -34.27 4.77 15.02
CA TRP A 39 -34.48 6.04 15.74
C TRP A 39 -34.51 5.89 17.27
N SER A 40 -34.89 4.71 17.79
CA SER A 40 -34.89 4.43 19.23
C SER A 40 -33.51 4.56 19.89
N TYR A 41 -32.41 4.44 19.15
CA TYR A 41 -31.07 4.64 19.70
C TYR A 41 -30.75 6.10 20.02
N LEU A 42 -31.34 7.04 19.29
CA LEU A 42 -31.13 8.48 19.48
C LEU A 42 -31.88 9.02 20.70
N ASP A 43 -32.82 8.26 21.25
CA ASP A 43 -33.50 8.60 22.50
C ASP A 43 -32.56 8.48 23.71
N ASN A 44 -31.45 7.73 23.59
CA ASN A 44 -30.47 7.59 24.64
C ASN A 44 -29.31 8.59 24.46
N GLN A 45 -29.25 9.58 25.35
CA GLN A 45 -28.23 10.64 25.32
C GLN A 45 -26.79 10.09 25.32
N ALA A 46 -26.52 8.98 25.99
CA ALA A 46 -25.17 8.39 26.02
C ALA A 46 -24.76 7.81 24.65
N ILE A 47 -25.70 7.19 23.93
CA ILE A 47 -25.45 6.64 22.58
C ILE A 47 -25.18 7.77 21.60
N VAL A 48 -25.95 8.87 21.68
CA VAL A 48 -25.75 10.07 20.84
C VAL A 48 -24.33 10.63 21.05
N ILE A 49 -23.90 10.77 22.30
CA ILE A 49 -22.54 11.23 22.62
C ILE A 49 -21.49 10.27 22.07
N LEU A 50 -21.69 8.96 22.23
CA LEU A 50 -20.77 7.93 21.72
C LEU A 50 -20.63 8.00 20.20
N VAL A 51 -21.73 8.13 19.46
CA VAL A 51 -21.73 8.24 17.99
C VAL A 51 -20.97 9.48 17.53
N ILE A 52 -21.19 10.63 18.19
CA ILE A 52 -20.48 11.88 17.87
C ILE A 52 -18.98 11.71 18.11
N LEU A 53 -18.58 11.19 19.28
CA LEU A 53 -17.18 10.96 19.64
C LEU A 53 -16.51 9.97 18.68
N PHE A 54 -17.18 8.86 18.37
CA PHE A 54 -16.71 7.86 17.43
C PHE A 54 -16.51 8.44 16.03
N SER A 55 -17.48 9.23 15.55
CA SER A 55 -17.40 9.88 14.24
C SER A 55 -16.21 10.86 14.17
N LEU A 56 -15.99 11.66 15.21
CA LEU A 56 -14.83 12.55 15.29
C LEU A 56 -13.51 11.76 15.31
N LEU A 57 -13.43 10.69 16.10
CA LEU A 57 -12.25 9.86 16.19
C LEU A 57 -11.90 9.21 14.86
N VAL A 58 -12.87 8.66 14.14
CA VAL A 58 -12.58 7.95 12.89
C VAL A 58 -12.42 8.92 11.72
N PHE A 59 -13.45 9.72 11.41
CA PHE A 59 -13.45 10.56 10.21
C PHE A 59 -12.50 11.74 10.29
N VAL A 60 -12.31 12.34 11.47
CA VAL A 60 -11.42 13.49 11.62
C VAL A 60 -10.02 13.04 12.02
N TYR A 61 -9.87 12.22 13.05
CA TYR A 61 -8.54 11.88 13.54
C TYR A 61 -7.89 10.74 12.73
N LEU A 62 -8.52 9.57 12.69
CA LEU A 62 -7.92 8.36 12.14
C LEU A 62 -7.69 8.47 10.62
N MET A 63 -8.66 9.00 9.86
CA MET A 63 -8.51 9.17 8.41
C MET A 63 -7.40 10.16 8.05
N ASN A 64 -7.31 11.29 8.77
CA ASN A 64 -6.24 12.26 8.53
C ASN A 64 -4.87 11.71 8.92
N LEU A 65 -4.78 10.97 10.03
CA LEU A 65 -3.56 10.27 10.42
C LEU A 65 -3.17 9.24 9.34
N PHE A 66 -4.12 8.44 8.87
CA PHE A 66 -3.87 7.41 7.86
C PHE A 66 -3.37 8.01 6.55
N ILE A 67 -4.00 9.08 6.06
CA ILE A 67 -3.55 9.81 4.87
C ILE A 67 -2.13 10.37 5.07
N GLY A 68 -1.84 10.95 6.23
CA GLY A 68 -0.51 11.49 6.55
C GLY A 68 0.59 10.41 6.57
N LEU A 69 0.31 9.26 7.20
CA LEU A 69 1.21 8.12 7.23
C LEU A 69 1.41 7.52 5.83
N LEU A 70 0.32 7.38 5.06
CA LEU A 70 0.39 6.87 3.69
C LEU A 70 1.24 7.78 2.80
N ASN A 71 1.05 9.09 2.90
CA ASN A 71 1.86 10.07 2.16
C ASN A 71 3.34 9.96 2.52
N MET A 72 3.66 9.75 3.80
CA MET A 72 5.04 9.55 4.25
C MET A 72 5.65 8.27 3.69
N ALA A 73 4.89 7.16 3.67
CA ALA A 73 5.33 5.90 3.09
C ALA A 73 5.54 6.01 1.57
N ILE A 74 4.57 6.59 0.83
CA ILE A 74 4.67 6.81 -0.61
C ILE A 74 5.91 7.64 -0.97
N ASN A 75 6.21 8.68 -0.20
CA ASN A 75 7.36 9.54 -0.47
C ASN A 75 8.71 8.84 -0.25
N LYS A 76 8.74 7.77 0.57
CA LYS A 76 9.95 6.96 0.80
C LYS A 76 10.22 5.98 -0.35
N ASP A 77 9.17 5.58 -1.08
CA ASP A 77 9.22 4.40 -1.95
C ASP A 77 9.23 4.74 -3.45
N ASN A 78 9.16 6.02 -3.82
CA ASN A 78 9.24 6.45 -5.23
C ASN A 78 10.68 6.48 -5.77
N GLU A 79 11.41 5.38 -5.55
CA GLU A 79 12.73 5.21 -6.12
C GLU A 79 12.61 4.43 -7.43
N ARG A 80 12.81 5.14 -8.56
CA ARG A 80 12.99 4.55 -9.89
C ARG A 80 13.96 3.35 -9.88
N VAL A 81 14.93 3.34 -8.96
CA VAL A 81 15.88 2.25 -8.74
C VAL A 81 15.18 0.99 -8.22
N SER A 82 14.29 1.09 -7.22
CA SER A 82 13.51 -0.04 -6.70
C SER A 82 12.61 -0.65 -7.78
N TYR A 83 11.95 0.20 -8.58
CA TYR A 83 11.16 -0.26 -9.72
C TYR A 83 12.00 -1.04 -10.75
N LEU A 84 13.17 -0.51 -11.13
CA LEU A 84 14.06 -1.18 -12.08
C LEU A 84 14.62 -2.49 -11.52
N LYS A 85 14.94 -2.54 -10.22
CA LYS A 85 15.37 -3.75 -9.53
C LYS A 85 14.29 -4.83 -9.58
N GLN A 86 13.06 -4.50 -9.19
CA GLN A 86 11.93 -5.44 -9.24
C GLN A 86 11.67 -5.92 -10.67
N LYS A 87 11.76 -5.02 -11.67
CA LYS A 87 11.62 -5.39 -13.08
C LYS A 87 12.70 -6.38 -13.53
N ALA A 88 13.94 -6.19 -13.10
CA ALA A 88 15.05 -7.11 -13.43
C ALA A 88 14.90 -8.47 -12.72
N GLU A 89 14.43 -8.47 -11.48
CA GLU A 89 14.16 -9.69 -10.70
C GLU A 89 13.07 -10.53 -11.38
N ILE A 90 11.94 -9.93 -11.75
CA ILE A 90 10.86 -10.59 -12.51
C ILE A 90 11.38 -11.12 -13.85
N LEU A 91 12.19 -10.34 -14.57
CA LEU A 91 12.75 -10.78 -15.86
C LEU A 91 13.66 -12.00 -15.69
N THR A 92 14.47 -12.03 -14.63
CA THR A 92 15.36 -13.14 -14.30
C THR A 92 14.55 -14.40 -13.92
N GLU A 93 13.46 -14.24 -13.18
CA GLU A 93 12.58 -15.34 -12.81
C GLU A 93 11.89 -15.95 -14.05
N ILE A 94 11.40 -15.11 -14.96
CA ILE A 94 10.85 -15.54 -16.25
C ILE A 94 11.92 -16.29 -17.07
N GLU A 95 13.14 -15.75 -17.13
CA GLU A 95 14.23 -16.35 -17.89
C GLU A 95 14.63 -17.73 -17.35
N LEU A 96 14.72 -17.86 -16.03
CA LEU A 96 15.18 -19.08 -15.37
C LEU A 96 14.13 -20.20 -15.40
N PHE A 97 12.86 -19.86 -15.12
CA PHE A 97 11.82 -20.87 -14.88
C PHE A 97 10.86 -21.09 -16.06
N TYR A 98 10.67 -20.09 -16.93
CA TYR A 98 9.60 -20.12 -17.93
C TYR A 98 10.10 -20.18 -19.37
N LEU A 99 11.41 -20.00 -19.63
CA LEU A 99 11.98 -20.00 -20.98
C LEU A 99 12.89 -21.20 -21.24
N LEU A 100 12.68 -21.84 -22.40
CA LEU A 100 13.57 -22.87 -22.91
C LEU A 100 14.91 -22.26 -23.39
N PRO A 101 16.02 -23.04 -23.39
CA PRO A 101 17.34 -22.54 -23.80
C PRO A 101 17.36 -21.90 -25.19
N ASN A 102 16.51 -22.37 -26.11
CA ASN A 102 16.41 -21.84 -27.47
C ASN A 102 15.72 -20.46 -27.50
N GLN A 103 14.71 -20.24 -26.65
CA GLN A 103 14.00 -18.96 -26.57
C GLN A 103 14.85 -17.86 -25.93
N ARG A 104 15.70 -18.23 -24.97
CA ARG A 104 16.67 -17.31 -24.35
C ARG A 104 17.71 -16.76 -25.34
N ARG A 105 18.01 -17.51 -26.41
CA ARG A 105 18.99 -17.12 -27.44
C ARG A 105 18.37 -16.29 -28.57
N TRP A 106 17.06 -16.03 -28.54
CA TRP A 106 16.42 -15.16 -29.52
C TRP A 106 16.71 -13.69 -29.24
N LYS A 107 17.63 -13.13 -30.02
CA LYS A 107 18.04 -11.71 -29.95
C LYS A 107 16.88 -10.71 -30.04
N SER A 108 15.78 -11.10 -30.69
CA SER A 108 14.59 -10.26 -30.79
C SER A 108 13.82 -10.13 -29.47
N TRP A 109 13.93 -11.11 -28.56
CA TRP A 109 13.22 -11.11 -27.27
C TRP A 109 14.16 -10.79 -26.11
N PHE A 110 15.42 -11.24 -26.19
CA PHE A 110 16.46 -10.99 -25.19
C PHE A 110 17.71 -10.46 -25.90
N PRO A 111 17.99 -9.15 -25.83
CA PRO A 111 19.23 -8.61 -26.38
C PRO A 111 20.42 -9.13 -25.57
N GLU A 112 21.52 -9.41 -26.26
CA GLU A 112 22.76 -9.91 -25.65
C GLU A 112 23.41 -8.87 -24.71
N VAL A 113 23.12 -7.58 -24.93
CA VAL A 113 23.61 -6.46 -24.13
C VAL A 113 22.47 -5.49 -23.86
N ILE A 114 22.29 -5.09 -22.60
CA ILE A 114 21.33 -4.06 -22.18
C ILE A 114 22.10 -2.76 -21.91
N TYR A 115 21.93 -1.76 -22.78
CA TYR A 115 22.52 -0.44 -22.56
C TYR A 115 21.67 0.36 -21.56
N TYR A 116 22.27 0.72 -20.43
CA TYR A 116 21.67 1.65 -19.48
C TYR A 116 22.38 3.00 -19.54
N TYR A 117 21.62 4.08 -19.74
CA TYR A 117 22.18 5.42 -19.72
C TYR A 117 22.26 5.92 -18.27
N ALA A 118 23.46 5.93 -17.72
CA ALA A 118 23.76 6.56 -16.43
C ALA A 118 24.46 7.90 -16.68
N ASN A 119 24.09 8.93 -15.91
CA ASN A 119 24.79 10.22 -15.95
C ASN A 119 26.21 10.03 -15.38
N VAL A 120 27.23 10.34 -16.19
CA VAL A 120 28.65 10.10 -15.86
C VAL A 120 29.08 10.85 -14.60
N ASP A 121 28.63 12.09 -14.42
CA ASP A 121 29.00 12.92 -13.27
C ASP A 121 28.44 12.35 -11.98
N ARG A 122 27.14 11.97 -11.97
CA ARG A 122 26.50 11.34 -10.81
C ARG A 122 27.14 9.99 -10.47
N THR A 123 27.44 9.18 -11.48
CA THR A 123 28.10 7.89 -11.28
C THR A 123 29.48 8.08 -10.64
N ARG A 124 30.26 9.05 -11.10
CA ARG A 124 31.59 9.35 -10.55
C ARG A 124 31.51 9.86 -9.11
N GLU A 125 30.54 10.71 -8.79
CA GLU A 125 30.31 11.19 -7.41
C GLU A 125 29.98 10.03 -6.46
N GLU A 126 29.10 9.12 -6.89
CA GLU A 126 28.69 7.96 -6.09
C GLU A 126 29.85 6.96 -5.89
N ILE A 127 30.66 6.72 -6.92
CA ILE A 127 31.87 5.88 -6.80
C ILE A 127 32.83 6.48 -5.76
N LYS A 128 33.10 7.80 -5.82
CA LYS A 128 33.94 8.48 -4.82
C LYS A 128 33.38 8.34 -3.40
N ARG A 129 32.05 8.39 -3.24
CA ARG A 129 31.36 8.18 -1.97
C ARG A 129 31.51 6.76 -1.43
N LEU A 130 31.45 5.75 -2.31
CA LEU A 130 31.64 4.35 -1.93
C LEU A 130 33.10 4.07 -1.55
N ILE A 131 34.06 4.61 -2.30
CA ILE A 131 35.49 4.51 -1.98
C ILE A 131 35.79 5.15 -0.62
N SER A 132 35.22 6.32 -0.32
CA SER A 132 35.47 6.99 0.97
C SER A 132 34.85 6.25 2.16
N ARG A 133 33.89 5.36 1.93
CA ARG A 133 33.25 4.51 2.96
C ARG A 133 33.82 3.10 3.04
N ASP A 134 34.82 2.77 2.22
CA ASP A 134 35.36 1.41 2.07
C ASP A 134 34.30 0.37 1.66
N GLU A 135 33.23 0.82 0.99
CA GLU A 135 32.12 -0.01 0.50
C GLU A 135 32.26 -0.36 -0.99
N TRP A 136 33.32 0.12 -1.65
CA TRP A 136 33.55 -0.13 -3.07
C TRP A 136 34.09 -1.54 -3.33
N ASN A 137 33.32 -2.36 -4.03
CA ASN A 137 33.78 -3.67 -4.48
C ASN A 137 34.46 -3.57 -5.86
N ALA A 138 35.79 -3.44 -5.84
CA ALA A 138 36.63 -3.38 -7.04
C ALA A 138 36.60 -4.68 -7.87
N ASP A 139 36.33 -5.83 -7.25
CA ASP A 139 36.34 -7.13 -7.90
C ASP A 139 35.10 -7.36 -8.78
N ALA A 140 34.00 -6.67 -8.47
CA ALA A 140 32.74 -6.82 -9.22
C ALA A 140 32.81 -6.17 -10.62
N PHE A 141 33.62 -5.12 -10.79
CA PHE A 141 33.68 -4.34 -12.03
C PHE A 141 35.10 -3.79 -12.32
N PRO A 142 36.07 -4.65 -12.66
CA PRO A 142 37.45 -4.23 -12.88
C PRO A 142 37.60 -3.21 -14.02
N GLU A 143 36.79 -3.31 -15.06
CA GLU A 143 36.84 -2.42 -16.23
C GLU A 143 36.41 -0.96 -15.95
N MET A 144 35.63 -0.72 -14.88
CA MET A 144 35.25 0.64 -14.50
C MET A 144 36.40 1.40 -13.84
N ILE A 145 37.34 0.70 -13.19
CA ILE A 145 38.44 1.33 -12.46
C ILE A 145 39.35 2.11 -13.41
N GLU A 146 39.64 1.55 -14.59
CA GLU A 146 40.52 2.17 -15.59
C GLU A 146 39.93 3.40 -16.29
N ARG A 147 38.60 3.58 -16.28
CA ARG A 147 37.93 4.69 -17.00
C ARG A 147 37.52 5.87 -16.11
N PHE A 148 37.43 5.66 -14.79
CA PHE A 148 36.89 6.65 -13.87
C PHE A 148 37.94 7.31 -12.96
N ILE A 149 39.14 6.72 -12.84
CA ILE A 149 40.36 7.32 -12.26
C ILE A 149 41.11 8.07 -13.35
#